data_AF-A0A6L8LRU6-F1
#
_entry.id   AF-A0A6L8LRU6-F1
#
_cell.length_a   1.000
_cell.length_b   1.000
_cell.length_c   1.000
_cell.angle_alpha   90.00
_cell.angle_beta   90.00
_cell.angle_gamma   90.00
#
_symmetry.space_group_name_H-M   'P 1'
#
loop_
_entity.id
_entity.type
_entity.pdbx_description
1 polymer ?
#
loop_
_entity_poly.entity_id
_entity_poly.type
_entity_poly.pdbx_seq_one_letter_code
_entity_poly.pdbx_strand_id
1 'polypeptide(L)'
;MKTSVRTGPGFFLFPALIVLAFCALIAGARQGNAMGSPNSSTIIDVALPGGWAGVEGAVARDDGSALTPGQMRLYRVVGDGAGLPGSIQQQAALIRRLAEDLPPLDPLTDISARAEERGAGITALSLAAYGSGKYTRPNRILAIGAGSDRPGFVLVRIAEDAPDAPVAASFYCLGSGGTIALSHLAGVRPEKMIEIKDVICREGFK
;
A
#
# COMPACT_ATOMS: atom_id res chain seq x y z
N MET A 1 -32.58 -24.55 55.34
CA MET A 1 -31.91 -25.30 56.44
C MET A 1 -30.42 -25.02 56.29
N LYS A 2 -29.75 -24.08 56.99
CA LYS A 2 -29.58 -23.81 58.43
C LYS A 2 -28.91 -24.95 59.20
N THR A 3 -27.60 -24.84 59.40
CA THR A 3 -26.80 -25.28 60.58
C THR A 3 -25.39 -24.64 60.44
N SER A 4 -25.06 -23.61 61.25
CA SER A 4 -24.43 -23.66 62.59
C SER A 4 -22.90 -23.80 62.49
N VAL A 5 -22.10 -22.73 62.55
CA VAL A 5 -21.61 -21.98 63.74
C VAL A 5 -20.80 -22.85 64.71
N ARG A 6 -19.50 -22.54 64.93
CA ARG A 6 -18.97 -22.06 66.24
C ARG A 6 -17.45 -21.78 66.27
N THR A 7 -17.11 -20.61 66.86
CA THR A 7 -16.04 -20.30 67.85
C THR A 7 -14.59 -20.72 67.55
N GLY A 8 -13.54 -19.93 67.80
CA GLY A 8 -13.34 -18.87 68.79
C GLY A 8 -11.82 -18.60 68.93
N PRO A 9 -11.39 -17.75 69.89
CA PRO A 9 -10.33 -16.75 69.70
C PRO A 9 -9.00 -17.04 70.42
N GLY A 10 -7.95 -16.25 70.14
CA GLY A 10 -6.76 -16.10 70.99
C GLY A 10 -5.67 -15.29 70.29
N PHE A 11 -5.45 -14.02 70.63
CA PHE A 11 -4.60 -13.48 71.71
C PHE A 11 -3.12 -13.27 71.30
N PHE A 12 -2.53 -12.23 71.91
CA PHE A 12 -1.13 -11.74 71.91
C PHE A 12 -0.84 -10.53 70.98
N LEU A 13 -0.83 -9.28 71.49
CA LEU A 13 0.23 -8.57 72.27
C LEU A 13 1.52 -8.37 71.43
N PHE A 14 1.74 -7.18 70.84
CA PHE A 14 2.51 -6.01 71.36
C PHE A 14 4.04 -6.12 71.06
N PRO A 15 4.82 -5.02 71.08
CA PRO A 15 5.22 -4.16 69.95
C PRO A 15 6.77 -4.14 69.70
N ALA A 16 7.25 -3.10 69.00
CA ALA A 16 8.64 -2.60 68.90
C ALA A 16 9.41 -2.97 67.60
N LEU A 17 9.73 -2.01 66.71
CA LEU A 17 10.84 -1.01 66.71
C LEU A 17 12.13 -1.59 66.09
N ILE A 18 12.94 -0.72 65.44
CA ILE A 18 14.26 -0.90 64.78
C ILE A 18 14.13 -0.82 63.24
N VAL A 19 14.19 0.37 62.63
CA VAL A 19 15.38 1.19 62.25
C VAL A 19 15.99 0.78 60.90
N LEU A 20 16.06 1.78 60.02
CA LEU A 20 16.87 2.00 58.81
C LEU A 20 17.83 0.88 58.35
N ALA A 21 17.82 0.60 57.04
CA ALA A 21 19.01 0.83 56.20
C ALA A 21 18.69 0.70 54.70
N PHE A 22 19.15 1.71 53.96
CA PHE A 22 19.33 1.78 52.52
C PHE A 22 19.86 0.47 51.90
N CYS A 23 19.12 -0.10 50.96
CA CYS A 23 19.70 -0.92 49.88
C CYS A 23 19.34 -0.27 48.54
N ALA A 24 20.40 0.08 47.84
CA ALA A 24 20.41 0.81 46.60
C ALA A 24 19.94 -0.05 45.41
N LEU A 25 19.51 0.66 44.36
CA LEU A 25 19.68 0.33 42.94
C LEU A 25 19.00 -0.95 42.43
N ILE A 26 17.96 -0.74 41.61
CA ILE A 26 17.87 -1.10 40.18
C ILE A 26 16.37 -1.01 39.83
N ALA A 27 15.94 0.15 39.33
CA ALA A 27 14.77 0.22 38.48
C ALA A 27 15.25 0.91 37.22
N GLY A 28 15.43 0.07 36.19
CA GLY A 28 16.01 0.44 34.92
C GLY A 28 15.35 1.68 34.33
N ALA A 29 16.18 2.40 33.57
CA ALA A 29 15.81 3.54 32.76
C ALA A 29 14.41 3.35 32.17
N ARG A 30 13.49 4.24 32.54
CA ARG A 30 12.37 4.58 31.66
C ARG A 30 12.99 5.18 30.41
N GLN A 31 13.28 4.32 29.44
CA GLN A 31 13.52 4.75 28.08
C GLN A 31 12.18 5.35 27.64
N GLY A 32 12.13 6.68 27.61
CA GLY A 32 11.02 7.39 27.01
C GLY A 32 10.94 6.91 25.57
N ASN A 33 9.92 6.11 25.25
CA ASN A 33 9.55 5.91 23.87
C ASN A 33 9.18 7.29 23.33
N ALA A 34 10.08 7.84 22.52
CA ALA A 34 9.84 9.04 21.76
C ALA A 34 8.48 8.88 21.06
N MET A 35 7.60 9.84 21.32
CA MET A 35 6.32 9.97 20.64
C MET A 35 6.55 10.03 19.13
N GLY A 36 5.78 9.22 18.40
CA GLY A 36 5.30 9.54 17.06
C GLY A 36 6.33 9.48 15.93
N SER A 37 6.54 8.27 15.40
CA SER A 37 6.59 8.11 13.96
C SER A 37 5.46 7.16 13.59
N PRO A 38 4.44 7.56 12.81
CA PRO A 38 3.63 6.57 12.12
C PRO A 38 4.61 5.85 11.20
N ASN A 39 5.05 4.65 11.58
CA ASN A 39 5.76 3.73 10.69
C ASN A 39 4.79 3.37 9.57
N SER A 40 4.73 4.26 8.58
CA SER A 40 3.93 4.09 7.39
C SER A 40 4.66 3.01 6.58
N SER A 41 4.20 1.76 6.66
CA SER A 41 4.81 0.66 5.91
C SER A 41 4.83 1.01 4.42
N THR A 42 5.97 0.82 3.75
CA THR A 42 6.12 1.07 2.31
C THR A 42 5.43 -0.01 1.48
N ILE A 43 5.17 -1.17 2.06
CA ILE A 43 4.41 -2.27 1.46
C ILE A 43 3.25 -2.64 2.38
N ILE A 44 2.03 -2.64 1.86
CA ILE A 44 0.83 -3.06 2.60
C ILE A 44 -0.01 -3.98 1.75
N ASP A 45 -0.53 -5.05 2.35
CA ASP A 45 -1.49 -5.93 1.72
C ASP A 45 -2.88 -5.57 2.22
N VAL A 46 -3.81 -5.35 1.28
CA VAL A 46 -5.19 -4.98 1.60
C VAL A 46 -6.14 -5.98 0.96
N ALA A 47 -7.24 -6.27 1.65
CA ALA A 47 -8.26 -7.16 1.12
C ALA A 47 -8.89 -6.55 -0.15
N LEU A 48 -9.06 -7.38 -1.17
CA LEU A 48 -9.87 -7.02 -2.33
C LEU A 48 -11.33 -6.90 -1.90
N PRO A 49 -12.04 -5.82 -2.28
CA PRO A 49 -13.47 -5.69 -2.01
C PRO A 49 -14.27 -6.86 -2.57
N GLY A 50 -15.22 -7.40 -1.78
CA GLY A 50 -16.01 -8.58 -2.16
C GLY A 50 -16.86 -8.42 -3.43
N GLY A 51 -17.12 -7.18 -3.87
CA GLY A 51 -17.81 -6.87 -5.12
C GLY A 51 -16.94 -6.93 -6.38
N TRP A 52 -15.66 -7.27 -6.26
CA TRP A 52 -14.70 -7.32 -7.37
C TRP A 52 -14.48 -8.76 -7.84
N ALA A 53 -15.57 -9.42 -8.24
CA ALA A 53 -15.49 -10.76 -8.79
C ALA A 53 -14.55 -10.81 -10.00
N GLY A 54 -13.58 -11.72 -9.97
CA GLY A 54 -12.59 -11.88 -11.03
C GLY A 54 -11.43 -10.88 -11.00
N VAL A 55 -11.33 -10.03 -9.97
CA VAL A 55 -10.10 -9.27 -9.72
C VAL A 55 -9.12 -10.10 -8.91
N GLU A 56 -7.87 -10.13 -9.37
CA GLU A 56 -6.79 -10.87 -8.73
C GLU A 56 -5.58 -9.95 -8.50
N GLY A 57 -5.06 -9.94 -7.28
CA GLY A 57 -3.85 -9.20 -6.93
C GLY A 57 -2.59 -9.86 -7.47
N ALA A 58 -1.62 -9.05 -7.86
CA ALA A 58 -0.29 -9.47 -8.25
C ALA A 58 0.78 -8.70 -7.48
N VAL A 59 1.98 -9.27 -7.43
CA VAL A 59 3.16 -8.62 -6.84
C VAL A 59 4.09 -8.11 -7.92
N ALA A 60 4.94 -7.16 -7.56
CA ALA A 60 6.01 -6.67 -8.42
C ALA A 60 6.96 -7.81 -8.80
N ARG A 61 7.55 -7.76 -9.99
CA ARG A 61 8.35 -8.86 -10.55
C ARG A 61 9.56 -9.29 -9.71
N ASP A 62 10.09 -8.38 -8.90
CA ASP A 62 11.24 -8.54 -8.02
C ASP A 62 10.85 -8.45 -6.53
N ASP A 63 9.55 -8.52 -6.23
CA ASP A 63 9.06 -8.75 -4.88
C ASP A 63 9.05 -10.25 -4.59
N GLY A 64 9.92 -10.67 -3.66
CA GLY A 64 10.07 -12.07 -3.26
C GLY A 64 9.01 -12.58 -2.28
N SER A 65 8.08 -11.73 -1.84
CA SER A 65 7.08 -12.09 -0.83
C SER A 65 5.78 -12.56 -1.47
N ALA A 66 5.24 -13.69 -1.01
CA ALA A 66 3.94 -14.17 -1.47
C ALA A 66 2.81 -13.18 -1.10
N LEU A 67 1.76 -13.13 -1.93
CA LEU A 67 0.53 -12.39 -1.67
C LEU A 67 -0.59 -13.37 -1.31
N THR A 68 -1.31 -13.10 -0.22
CA THR A 68 -2.43 -13.96 0.17
C THR A 68 -3.55 -13.86 -0.86
N PRO A 69 -4.19 -14.98 -1.27
CA PRO A 69 -5.33 -14.94 -2.15
C PRO A 69 -6.44 -14.00 -1.63
N GLY A 70 -7.06 -13.24 -2.53
CA GLY A 70 -8.06 -12.24 -2.17
C GLY A 70 -7.50 -10.93 -1.62
N GLN A 71 -6.17 -10.72 -1.68
CA GLN A 71 -5.54 -9.45 -1.37
C GLN A 71 -4.95 -8.78 -2.62
N MET A 72 -4.73 -7.47 -2.53
CA MET A 72 -3.84 -6.72 -3.41
C MET A 72 -2.71 -6.12 -2.59
N ARG A 73 -1.51 -6.09 -3.18
CA ARG A 73 -0.35 -5.43 -2.58
C ARG A 73 -0.28 -3.98 -3.06
N LEU A 74 -0.12 -3.07 -2.12
CA LEU A 74 0.15 -1.66 -2.38
C LEU A 74 1.59 -1.36 -2.02
N TYR A 75 2.27 -0.70 -2.95
CA TYR A 75 3.60 -0.17 -2.76
C TYR A 75 3.50 1.34 -2.65
N ARG A 76 3.81 1.90 -1.48
CA ARG A 76 3.89 3.33 -1.25
C ARG A 76 5.34 3.80 -1.39
N VAL A 77 5.58 4.55 -2.46
CA VAL A 77 6.87 5.19 -2.77
C VAL A 77 6.89 6.61 -2.21
N VAL A 78 7.62 6.80 -1.12
CA VAL A 78 7.98 8.13 -0.57
C VAL A 78 9.42 8.43 -0.98
N GLY A 79 9.70 9.63 -1.49
CA GLY A 79 11.04 10.01 -1.94
C GLY A 79 11.58 9.08 -3.04
N ASP A 80 12.77 8.53 -2.81
CA ASP A 80 13.44 7.58 -3.72
C ASP A 80 12.86 6.15 -3.68
N GLY A 81 12.04 5.83 -2.67
CA GLY A 81 11.46 4.49 -2.51
C GLY A 81 12.41 3.47 -1.87
N ALA A 82 13.35 3.91 -1.03
CA ALA A 82 14.24 3.02 -0.28
C ALA A 82 13.49 1.84 0.38
N GLY A 83 14.00 0.63 0.19
CA GLY A 83 13.42 -0.61 0.74
C GLY A 83 12.28 -1.22 -0.09
N LEU A 84 11.88 -0.60 -1.20
CA LEU A 84 10.94 -1.20 -2.16
C LEU A 84 11.64 -2.00 -3.25
N PRO A 85 10.94 -2.93 -3.93
CA PRO A 85 11.47 -3.59 -5.11
C PRO A 85 11.95 -2.57 -6.15
N GLY A 86 13.06 -2.87 -6.85
CA GLY A 86 13.67 -1.94 -7.80
C GLY A 86 12.75 -1.62 -8.97
N SER A 87 11.92 -2.58 -9.40
CA SER A 87 10.89 -2.36 -10.42
C SER A 87 9.87 -1.29 -10.01
N ILE A 88 9.50 -1.22 -8.73
CA ILE A 88 8.54 -0.23 -8.20
C ILE A 88 9.17 1.16 -8.22
N GLN A 89 10.43 1.28 -7.79
CA GLN A 89 11.15 2.55 -7.80
C GLN A 89 11.26 3.13 -9.22
N GLN A 90 11.62 2.28 -10.20
CA GLN A 90 11.72 2.67 -11.60
C GLN A 90 10.38 3.12 -12.17
N GLN A 91 9.30 2.38 -11.89
CA GLN A 91 7.95 2.76 -12.30
C GLN A 91 7.54 4.11 -11.70
N ALA A 92 7.77 4.33 -10.41
CA ALA A 92 7.45 5.60 -9.77
C ALA A 92 8.21 6.78 -10.40
N ALA A 93 9.49 6.62 -10.73
CA ALA A 93 10.26 7.65 -11.40
C ALA A 93 9.74 7.99 -12.81
N LEU A 94 9.20 7.01 -13.54
CA LEU A 94 8.54 7.22 -14.83
C LEU A 94 7.19 7.94 -14.66
N ILE A 95 6.40 7.52 -13.68
CA ILE A 95 5.07 8.10 -13.42
C ILE A 95 5.17 9.55 -12.92
N ARG A 96 6.18 9.90 -12.11
CA ARG A 96 6.41 11.30 -11.71
C ARG A 96 6.61 12.19 -12.93
N ARG A 97 7.47 11.77 -13.87
CA ARG A 97 7.72 12.49 -15.13
C ARG A 97 6.47 12.60 -16.01
N LEU A 98 5.64 11.55 -16.04
CA LEU A 98 4.38 11.55 -16.77
C LEU A 98 3.36 12.56 -16.21
N ALA A 99 3.34 12.69 -14.88
CA ALA A 99 2.41 13.55 -14.15
C ALA A 99 2.73 15.03 -14.24
N GLU A 100 3.98 15.39 -14.59
CA GLU A 100 4.39 16.78 -14.75
C GLU A 100 3.50 17.51 -15.77
N ASP A 101 2.97 18.65 -15.33
CA ASP A 101 2.09 19.54 -16.09
C ASP A 101 0.90 18.83 -16.75
N LEU A 102 0.39 17.74 -16.14
CA LEU A 102 -0.76 17.03 -16.67
C LEU A 102 -2.01 17.91 -16.50
N PRO A 103 -2.67 18.31 -17.60
CA PRO A 103 -3.92 19.06 -17.49
C PRO A 103 -5.03 18.17 -16.93
N PRO A 104 -6.15 18.76 -16.48
CA PRO A 104 -7.35 18.00 -16.24
C PRO A 104 -7.80 17.22 -17.50
N LEU A 105 -8.19 15.96 -17.34
CA LEU A 105 -8.68 15.10 -18.43
C LEU A 105 -9.86 14.26 -17.95
N ASP A 106 -10.70 13.85 -18.90
CA ASP A 106 -11.76 12.89 -18.61
C ASP A 106 -11.18 11.55 -18.13
N PRO A 107 -11.87 10.83 -17.23
CA PRO A 107 -11.43 9.51 -16.79
C PRO A 107 -11.25 8.54 -17.96
N LEU A 108 -10.23 7.70 -17.86
CA LEU A 108 -9.84 6.69 -18.85
C LEU A 108 -9.39 7.27 -20.21
N THR A 109 -9.01 8.56 -20.26
CA THR A 109 -8.36 9.15 -21.44
C THR A 109 -7.03 8.44 -21.73
N ASP A 110 -6.82 7.98 -22.95
CA ASP A 110 -5.53 7.43 -23.39
C ASP A 110 -4.48 8.55 -23.55
N ILE A 111 -3.42 8.46 -22.76
CA ILE A 111 -2.30 9.41 -22.74
C ILE A 111 -0.99 8.77 -23.22
N SER A 112 -1.05 7.63 -23.93
CA SER A 112 0.14 6.90 -24.37
C SER A 112 1.10 7.75 -25.20
N ALA A 113 0.59 8.59 -26.09
CA ALA A 113 1.41 9.50 -26.90
C ALA A 113 2.16 10.53 -26.04
N ARG A 114 1.45 11.18 -25.11
CA ARG A 114 2.05 12.11 -24.13
C ARG A 114 3.10 11.40 -23.28
N ALA A 115 2.83 10.16 -22.87
CA ALA A 115 3.76 9.39 -22.06
C ALA A 115 5.07 9.11 -22.81
N GLU A 116 4.99 8.82 -24.11
CA GLU A 116 6.17 8.65 -24.96
C GLU A 116 6.99 9.95 -25.05
N GLU A 117 6.34 11.10 -25.26
CA GLU A 117 6.99 12.42 -25.29
C GLU A 117 7.73 12.76 -23.99
N ARG A 118 7.25 12.23 -22.85
CA ARG A 118 7.86 12.40 -21.52
C ARG A 118 8.87 11.31 -21.16
N GLY A 119 9.19 10.39 -22.07
CA GLY A 119 10.10 9.27 -21.82
C GLY A 119 9.58 8.27 -20.78
N ALA A 120 8.25 8.25 -20.57
CA ALA A 120 7.52 7.37 -19.67
C ALA A 120 6.50 6.49 -20.43
N GLY A 121 6.75 6.25 -21.71
CA GLY A 121 5.85 5.50 -22.59
C GLY A 121 5.71 4.02 -22.24
N ILE A 122 4.86 3.35 -23.01
CA ILE A 122 4.49 1.94 -22.80
C ILE A 122 5.74 1.06 -22.72
N THR A 123 6.74 1.30 -23.59
CA THR A 123 7.99 0.51 -23.59
C THR A 123 8.73 0.62 -22.26
N ALA A 124 8.94 1.86 -21.78
CA ALA A 124 9.71 2.12 -20.57
C ALA A 124 9.00 1.59 -19.32
N LEU A 125 7.69 1.85 -19.20
CA LEU A 125 6.89 1.34 -18.09
C LEU A 125 6.77 -0.18 -18.10
N SER A 126 6.62 -0.81 -19.27
CA SER A 126 6.56 -2.28 -19.38
C SER A 126 7.90 -2.92 -19.00
N LEU A 127 9.01 -2.34 -19.42
CA LEU A 127 10.35 -2.81 -19.05
C LEU A 127 10.56 -2.70 -17.53
N ALA A 128 10.13 -1.58 -16.93
CA ALA A 128 10.21 -1.40 -15.48
C ALA A 128 9.37 -2.46 -14.74
N ALA A 129 8.10 -2.62 -15.13
CA ALA A 129 7.13 -3.51 -14.48
C ALA A 129 7.42 -5.00 -14.69
N TYR A 130 7.80 -5.42 -15.89
CA TYR A 130 7.86 -6.84 -16.29
C TYR A 130 9.26 -7.31 -16.72
N GLY A 131 10.21 -6.41 -16.93
CA GLY A 131 11.56 -6.74 -17.39
C GLY A 131 11.63 -7.03 -18.90
N SER A 132 12.70 -7.69 -19.32
CA SER A 132 13.00 -8.00 -20.74
C SER A 132 12.47 -9.36 -21.22
N GLY A 133 11.55 -9.98 -20.46
CA GLY A 133 11.05 -11.32 -20.72
C GLY A 133 9.85 -11.40 -21.68
N LYS A 134 9.28 -12.61 -21.78
CA LYS A 134 8.00 -12.83 -22.48
C LYS A 134 6.84 -12.48 -21.54
N TYR A 135 6.03 -11.53 -21.96
CA TYR A 135 4.78 -11.17 -21.29
C TYR A 135 3.83 -10.54 -22.30
N THR A 136 2.55 -10.52 -21.94
CA THR A 136 1.54 -9.82 -22.72
C THR A 136 1.73 -8.32 -22.51
N ARG A 137 2.23 -7.64 -23.55
CA ARG A 137 2.60 -6.23 -23.45
C ARG A 137 1.35 -5.33 -23.34
N PRO A 138 1.32 -4.38 -22.38
CA PRO A 138 0.39 -3.27 -22.36
C PRO A 138 0.37 -2.50 -23.69
N ASN A 139 -0.77 -1.93 -24.05
CA ASN A 139 -0.92 -1.12 -25.27
C ASN A 139 -1.57 0.25 -25.02
N ARG A 140 -1.90 0.57 -23.76
CA ARG A 140 -2.51 1.82 -23.35
C ARG A 140 -1.96 2.28 -22.00
N ILE A 141 -1.86 3.59 -21.83
CA ILE A 141 -1.71 4.26 -20.54
C ILE A 141 -2.92 5.18 -20.39
N LEU A 142 -3.79 4.86 -19.44
CA LEU A 142 -5.04 5.58 -19.22
C LEU A 142 -4.90 6.51 -18.01
N ALA A 143 -5.25 7.78 -18.17
CA ALA A 143 -5.37 8.72 -17.06
C ALA A 143 -6.71 8.55 -16.33
N ILE A 144 -6.72 8.57 -15.00
CA ILE A 144 -7.94 8.50 -14.20
C ILE A 144 -7.96 9.64 -13.19
N GLY A 145 -8.92 10.55 -13.34
CA GLY A 145 -9.03 11.73 -12.47
C GLY A 145 -7.85 12.68 -12.61
N ALA A 146 -7.31 12.87 -13.83
CA ALA A 146 -6.35 13.92 -14.09
C ALA A 146 -7.00 15.27 -13.78
N GLY A 147 -6.40 16.06 -12.88
CA GLY A 147 -6.98 17.30 -12.33
C GLY A 147 -7.69 17.14 -10.98
N SER A 148 -7.79 15.92 -10.44
CA SER A 148 -8.19 15.72 -9.04
C SER A 148 -7.03 15.96 -8.07
N ASP A 149 -7.32 15.93 -6.77
CA ASP A 149 -6.32 15.93 -5.69
C ASP A 149 -5.45 14.67 -5.67
N ARG A 150 -5.95 13.57 -6.26
CA ARG A 150 -5.25 12.28 -6.38
C ARG A 150 -5.35 11.72 -7.80
N PRO A 151 -4.62 12.30 -8.78
CA PRO A 151 -4.56 11.78 -10.13
C PRO A 151 -4.03 10.35 -10.14
N GLY A 152 -4.55 9.53 -11.03
CA GLY A 152 -4.06 8.18 -11.23
C GLY A 152 -3.82 7.84 -12.69
N PHE A 153 -3.09 6.75 -12.89
CA PHE A 153 -2.79 6.18 -14.19
C PHE A 153 -2.96 4.67 -14.15
N VAL A 154 -3.28 4.08 -15.30
CA VAL A 154 -3.33 2.63 -15.47
C VAL A 154 -2.54 2.25 -16.71
N LEU A 155 -1.53 1.39 -16.51
CA LEU A 155 -0.84 0.71 -17.60
C LEU A 155 -1.56 -0.62 -17.85
N VAL A 156 -2.10 -0.79 -19.05
CA VAL A 156 -2.98 -1.92 -19.36
C VAL A 156 -2.88 -2.34 -20.83
N ARG A 157 -3.27 -3.59 -21.11
CA ARG A 157 -3.57 -4.03 -22.46
C ARG A 157 -5.09 -4.16 -22.63
N ILE A 158 -5.68 -3.43 -23.57
CA ILE A 158 -7.08 -3.60 -23.98
C ILE A 158 -7.09 -4.12 -25.41
N ALA A 159 -7.71 -5.28 -25.64
CA ALA A 159 -7.84 -5.86 -26.97
C ALA A 159 -9.00 -5.20 -27.72
N GLU A 160 -8.81 -4.86 -28.99
CA GLU A 160 -9.84 -4.16 -29.79
C GLU A 160 -11.05 -5.05 -30.09
N ASP A 161 -10.82 -6.36 -30.20
CA ASP A 161 -11.84 -7.39 -30.45
C ASP A 161 -12.54 -7.89 -29.18
N ALA A 162 -12.03 -7.53 -28.00
CA ALA A 162 -12.60 -7.90 -26.71
C ALA A 162 -12.36 -6.78 -25.67
N PRO A 163 -12.94 -5.59 -25.86
CA PRO A 163 -12.65 -4.42 -25.04
C PRO A 163 -13.04 -4.61 -23.56
N ASP A 164 -14.03 -5.45 -23.26
CA ASP A 164 -14.56 -5.69 -21.91
C ASP A 164 -13.94 -6.92 -21.20
N ALA A 165 -12.95 -7.57 -21.83
CA ALA A 165 -12.31 -8.74 -21.23
C ALA A 165 -11.51 -8.37 -19.97
N PRO A 166 -11.37 -9.28 -18.99
CA PRO A 166 -10.43 -9.09 -17.89
C PRO A 166 -8.99 -8.96 -18.39
N VAL A 167 -8.27 -7.98 -17.86
CA VAL A 167 -6.92 -7.61 -18.30
C VAL A 167 -5.97 -7.43 -17.11
N ALA A 168 -4.70 -7.79 -17.28
CA ALA A 168 -3.68 -7.44 -16.31
C ALA A 168 -3.42 -5.94 -16.37
N ALA A 169 -3.29 -5.29 -15.21
CA ALA A 169 -3.16 -3.85 -15.12
C ALA A 169 -2.25 -3.44 -13.95
N SER A 170 -1.47 -2.39 -14.17
CA SER A 170 -0.69 -1.72 -13.12
C SER A 170 -1.30 -0.35 -12.88
N PHE A 171 -1.69 -0.10 -11.62
CA PHE A 171 -2.32 1.12 -11.19
C PHE A 171 -1.32 1.99 -10.44
N TYR A 172 -1.42 3.28 -10.69
CA TYR A 172 -0.60 4.29 -10.05
C TYR A 172 -1.52 5.38 -9.54
N CYS A 173 -1.31 5.81 -8.31
CA CYS A 173 -1.98 6.96 -7.73
C CYS A 173 -0.94 7.94 -7.19
N LEU A 174 -1.10 9.21 -7.53
CA LEU A 174 -0.28 10.30 -7.02
C LEU A 174 -0.89 10.85 -5.74
N GLY A 175 -0.05 11.01 -4.73
CA GLY A 175 -0.36 11.69 -3.48
C GLY A 175 0.38 13.01 -3.36
N SER A 176 0.13 13.73 -2.27
CA SER A 176 0.85 14.96 -1.96
C SER A 176 2.36 14.72 -1.82
N GLY A 177 3.15 15.74 -2.16
CA GLY A 177 4.61 15.72 -2.00
C GLY A 177 5.34 14.71 -2.90
N GLY A 178 4.72 14.29 -4.02
CA GLY A 178 5.34 13.34 -4.96
C GLY A 178 5.33 11.88 -4.50
N THR A 179 4.53 11.58 -3.47
CA THR A 179 4.28 10.20 -3.01
C THR A 179 3.48 9.46 -4.07
N ILE A 180 3.81 8.19 -4.32
CA ILE A 180 3.06 7.34 -5.26
C ILE A 180 2.60 6.08 -4.55
N ALA A 181 1.32 5.74 -4.69
CA ALA A 181 0.80 4.41 -4.36
C ALA A 181 0.64 3.61 -5.64
N LEU A 182 1.11 2.36 -5.65
CA LEU A 182 1.13 1.50 -6.83
C LEU A 182 0.58 0.12 -6.48
N SER A 183 -0.20 -0.48 -7.38
CA SER A 183 -0.62 -1.88 -7.27
C SER A 183 -0.61 -2.58 -8.62
N HIS A 184 -0.32 -3.88 -8.61
CA HIS A 184 -0.41 -4.75 -9.78
C HIS A 184 -1.58 -5.70 -9.62
N LEU A 185 -2.38 -5.88 -10.67
CA LEU A 185 -3.51 -6.80 -10.70
C LEU A 185 -3.40 -7.70 -11.93
N ALA A 186 -3.61 -9.00 -11.75
CA ALA A 186 -3.52 -10.02 -12.80
C ALA A 186 -4.78 -10.10 -13.67
N GLY A 187 -5.93 -9.69 -13.13
CA GLY A 187 -7.20 -9.63 -13.83
C GLY A 187 -8.00 -8.43 -13.34
N VAL A 188 -8.43 -7.58 -14.26
CA VAL A 188 -9.26 -6.40 -13.99
C VAL A 188 -10.21 -6.22 -15.14
N ARG A 189 -11.50 -6.07 -14.84
CA ARG A 189 -12.46 -5.67 -15.85
C ARG A 189 -12.42 -4.13 -16.02
N PRO A 190 -12.47 -3.59 -17.25
CA PRO A 190 -12.36 -2.15 -17.49
C PRO A 190 -13.34 -1.29 -16.67
N GLU A 191 -14.57 -1.76 -16.46
CA GLU A 191 -15.59 -1.05 -15.67
C GLU A 191 -15.22 -0.88 -14.19
N LYS A 192 -14.24 -1.64 -13.68
CA LYS A 192 -13.74 -1.55 -12.31
C LYS A 192 -12.55 -0.60 -12.15
N MET A 193 -11.93 -0.12 -13.22
CA MET A 193 -10.67 0.64 -13.13
C MET A 193 -10.77 1.91 -12.29
N ILE A 194 -11.86 2.66 -12.38
CA ILE A 194 -12.07 3.88 -11.59
C ILE A 194 -12.20 3.53 -10.10
N GLU A 195 -13.05 2.54 -9.78
CA GLU A 195 -13.27 2.06 -8.42
C GLU A 195 -11.97 1.53 -7.79
N ILE A 196 -11.18 0.77 -8.57
CA ILE A 196 -9.87 0.26 -8.17
C ILE A 196 -8.91 1.40 -7.85
N LYS A 197 -8.83 2.41 -8.73
CA LYS A 197 -7.99 3.58 -8.51
C LYS A 197 -8.35 4.26 -7.19
N ASP A 198 -9.63 4.42 -6.89
CA ASP A 198 -10.07 5.09 -5.66
C ASP A 198 -9.67 4.32 -4.40
N VAL A 199 -9.77 2.98 -4.40
CA VAL A 199 -9.29 2.16 -3.29
C VAL A 199 -7.77 2.28 -3.15
N ILE A 200 -7.01 2.15 -4.23
CA ILE A 200 -5.54 2.28 -4.20
C ILE A 200 -5.12 3.65 -3.67
N CYS A 201 -5.73 4.72 -4.16
CA CYS A 201 -5.48 6.08 -3.70
C CYS A 201 -5.85 6.27 -2.23
N ARG A 202 -6.95 5.69 -1.77
CA ARG A 202 -7.39 5.83 -0.38
C ARG A 202 -6.48 5.05 0.55
N GLU A 203 -6.30 3.76 0.31
CA GLU A 203 -5.54 2.85 1.17
C GLU A 203 -4.03 3.13 1.11
N GLY A 204 -3.50 3.50 -0.05
CA GLY A 204 -2.07 3.75 -0.25
C GLY A 204 -1.54 5.01 0.46
N PHE A 205 -2.41 5.89 0.95
CA PHE A 205 -2.05 7.10 1.69
C PHE A 205 -2.67 7.18 3.09
N LYS A 206 -3.13 6.06 3.64
CA LYS A 206 -3.42 5.92 5.08
C LYS A 206 -2.11 5.80 5.87
#